data_AF-A0A961IB12-F1
#
_entry.id   AF-A0A961IB12-F1
#
_cell.length_a   1.000
_cell.length_b   1.000
_cell.length_c   1.000
_cell.angle_alpha   90.00
_cell.angle_beta   90.00
_cell.angle_gamma   90.00
#
_symmetry.space_group_name_H-M   'P 1'
#
loop_
_entity.id
_entity.type
_entity.pdbx_description
1 polymer ?
#
loop_
_entity_poly.entity_id
_entity_poly.type
_entity_poly.pdbx_seq_one_letter_code
_entity_poly.pdbx_strand_id
1 'polypeptide(L)'
;VHMPDLFQKKSDGSPLDFDSDCMRVLFERVARVMRMHNKDWMLFAEKEPHATLLNPELPPAPEQTVNAGHWYDVTVLFLKKFPYPLGFDGISGKPAFGANGIRKSYIRQLGAFQQAAVKQQQPALLGEFGIPFDLDNGRAYKAAAHKQKDGRAWRKHSRALGLMYDAIDHHLLHSTLWNYTASNRNDARIGDGWNQEDLSIYSADQKHGVFGSNAGVSFHPDNGGRALSGFVRPYVRRAQGTLLSMQYNSKKRTFEAEIAVRTNTDGHPTEIFVPAQVYKNSYRYQVWLPVGYAYTAVCRSLSLQPHDVEALLLIYVTRDDNYGAATTDADDQHAADRRMQILIRPEK
;
A
#
# COMPACT_ATOMS: atom_id res chain seq x y z
N VAL A 1 -35.90 14.32 25.66
CA VAL A 1 -35.52 13.03 26.27
C VAL A 1 -34.04 13.12 26.60
N HIS A 2 -33.69 13.19 27.89
CA HIS A 2 -32.29 13.13 28.32
C HIS A 2 -31.91 11.66 28.26
N MET A 3 -31.17 11.24 27.23
CA MET A 3 -30.66 9.87 27.20
C MET A 3 -29.64 9.74 28.33
N PRO A 4 -29.76 8.72 29.20
CA PRO A 4 -28.81 8.52 30.28
C PRO A 4 -27.41 8.32 29.71
N ASP A 5 -26.45 9.03 30.30
CA ASP A 5 -25.06 9.09 29.87
C ASP A 5 -24.28 7.86 30.35
N LEU A 6 -24.61 6.70 29.79
CA LEU A 6 -24.15 5.38 30.28
C LEU A 6 -22.71 5.02 29.86
N PHE A 7 -22.11 5.77 28.94
CA PHE A 7 -20.80 5.41 28.35
C PHE A 7 -19.73 6.50 28.45
N GLN A 8 -19.97 7.61 29.16
CA GLN A 8 -18.94 8.63 29.39
C GLN A 8 -18.31 8.58 30.77
N LYS A 9 -18.80 7.70 31.67
CA LYS A 9 -18.31 7.60 33.05
C LYS A 9 -18.05 6.17 33.45
N LYS A 10 -17.01 5.99 34.27
CA LYS A 10 -16.71 4.75 35.00
C LYS A 10 -17.70 4.54 36.14
N SER A 11 -17.65 3.36 36.76
CA SER A 11 -18.50 3.00 37.91
C SER A 11 -18.29 3.89 39.15
N ASP A 12 -17.14 4.55 39.25
CA ASP A 12 -16.81 5.52 40.31
C ASP A 12 -17.25 6.96 39.97
N GLY A 13 -17.91 7.17 38.82
CA GLY A 13 -18.39 8.47 38.36
C GLY A 13 -17.35 9.34 37.66
N SER A 14 -16.08 8.91 37.59
CA SER A 14 -15.05 9.63 36.84
C SER A 14 -15.21 9.45 35.32
N PRO A 15 -14.70 10.40 34.48
CA PRO A 15 -14.80 10.28 33.03
C PRO A 15 -14.13 9.00 32.50
N LEU A 16 -14.76 8.38 31.49
CA LEU A 16 -14.22 7.24 30.76
C LEU A 16 -13.30 7.73 29.63
N ASP A 17 -12.08 7.22 29.57
CA ASP A 17 -11.18 7.40 28.44
C ASP A 17 -11.17 6.13 27.59
N PHE A 18 -11.80 6.17 26.41
CA PHE A 18 -12.04 4.97 25.62
C PHE A 18 -10.76 4.26 25.17
N ASP A 19 -9.70 5.01 24.86
CA ASP A 19 -8.43 4.45 24.41
C ASP A 19 -7.73 3.67 25.56
N SER A 20 -7.62 4.27 26.75
CA SER A 20 -6.88 3.70 27.87
C SER A 20 -7.69 2.75 28.76
N ASP A 21 -9.00 3.01 28.93
CA ASP A 21 -9.90 2.21 29.77
C ASP A 21 -10.52 1.04 28.99
N CYS A 22 -10.69 1.16 27.66
CA CYS A 22 -11.33 0.13 26.84
C CYS A 22 -10.38 -0.51 25.82
N MET A 23 -9.83 0.27 24.89
CA MET A 23 -9.04 -0.28 23.77
C MET A 23 -7.76 -0.97 24.22
N ARG A 24 -7.01 -0.36 25.14
CA ARG A 24 -5.83 -1.00 25.77
C ARG A 24 -6.17 -2.37 26.37
N VAL A 25 -7.23 -2.42 27.17
CA VAL A 25 -7.65 -3.66 27.85
C VAL A 25 -8.07 -4.72 26.83
N LEU A 26 -8.73 -4.30 25.75
CA LEU A 26 -9.08 -5.18 24.64
C LEU A 26 -7.81 -5.74 23.97
N PHE A 27 -6.84 -4.88 23.62
CA PHE A 27 -5.58 -5.30 23.00
C PHE A 27 -4.81 -6.31 23.86
N GLU A 28 -4.67 -6.05 25.16
CA GLU A 28 -4.03 -6.97 26.11
C GLU A 28 -4.73 -8.33 26.16
N ARG A 29 -6.07 -8.34 26.18
CA ARG A 29 -6.85 -9.58 26.23
C ARG A 29 -6.76 -10.36 24.93
N VAL A 30 -6.89 -9.70 23.78
CA VAL A 30 -6.81 -10.33 22.46
C VAL A 30 -5.42 -10.91 22.24
N ALA A 31 -4.35 -10.13 22.48
CA ALA A 31 -2.98 -10.60 22.33
C ALA A 31 -2.70 -11.84 23.20
N ARG A 32 -3.11 -11.80 24.48
CA ARG A 32 -2.94 -12.93 25.40
C ARG A 32 -3.64 -14.20 24.89
N VAL A 33 -4.90 -14.09 24.48
CA VAL A 33 -5.67 -15.25 24.00
C VAL A 33 -5.10 -15.79 22.68
N MET A 34 -4.82 -14.93 21.71
CA MET A 34 -4.18 -15.32 20.45
C MET A 34 -2.86 -16.06 20.68
N ARG A 35 -2.03 -15.56 21.60
CA ARG A 35 -0.70 -16.10 21.86
C ARG A 35 -0.65 -17.33 22.75
N MET A 36 -1.78 -17.71 23.37
CA MET A 36 -1.95 -19.05 23.93
C MET A 36 -1.95 -20.12 22.83
N HIS A 37 -2.38 -19.77 21.60
CA HIS A 37 -2.37 -20.67 20.45
C HIS A 37 -1.06 -20.59 19.65
N ASN A 38 -0.55 -19.38 19.42
CA ASN A 38 0.75 -19.19 18.77
C ASN A 38 1.44 -17.92 19.26
N LYS A 39 2.60 -18.08 19.91
CA LYS A 39 3.37 -16.98 20.52
C LYS A 39 3.91 -15.97 19.50
N ASP A 40 4.03 -16.36 18.24
CA ASP A 40 4.62 -15.53 17.18
C ASP A 40 3.58 -14.65 16.46
N TRP A 41 2.28 -14.81 16.77
CA TRP A 41 1.24 -14.01 16.14
C TRP A 41 1.28 -12.54 16.57
N MET A 42 1.32 -11.67 15.56
CA MET A 42 1.23 -10.22 15.71
C MET A 42 -0.20 -9.78 15.97
N LEU A 43 -0.37 -8.77 16.82
CA LEU A 43 -1.65 -8.08 17.01
C LEU A 43 -1.70 -6.88 16.05
N PHE A 44 -2.62 -6.88 15.09
CA PHE A 44 -2.91 -5.68 14.30
C PHE A 44 -3.94 -4.86 15.04
N ALA A 45 -3.55 -3.67 15.50
CA ALA A 45 -4.36 -2.84 16.37
C ALA A 45 -4.67 -1.50 15.70
N GLU A 46 -5.92 -1.08 15.85
CA GLU A 46 -6.40 0.25 15.47
C GLU A 46 -7.30 0.81 16.58
N LYS A 47 -7.50 2.12 16.55
CA LYS A 47 -8.45 2.80 17.43
C LYS A 47 -9.45 3.59 16.60
N GLU A 48 -10.37 4.27 17.28
CA GLU A 48 -11.44 5.02 16.62
C GLU A 48 -10.89 5.96 15.51
N PRO A 49 -11.49 5.97 14.31
CA PRO A 49 -10.95 6.70 13.16
C PRO A 49 -10.76 8.21 13.39
N HIS A 50 -11.71 8.90 14.01
CA HIS A 50 -11.59 10.35 14.26
C HIS A 50 -10.47 10.66 15.26
N ALA A 51 -10.33 9.88 16.33
CA ALA A 51 -9.22 9.98 17.27
C ALA A 51 -7.87 9.73 16.57
N THR A 52 -7.83 8.76 15.65
CA THR A 52 -6.64 8.44 14.84
C THR A 52 -6.23 9.61 13.93
N LEU A 53 -7.19 10.32 13.33
CA LEU A 53 -6.90 11.51 12.49
C LEU A 53 -6.20 12.61 13.29
N LEU A 54 -6.56 12.79 14.57
CA LEU A 54 -5.95 13.80 15.45
C LEU A 54 -4.65 13.32 16.08
N ASN A 55 -4.59 12.06 16.48
CA ASN A 55 -3.43 11.43 17.08
C ASN A 55 -3.33 9.96 16.63
N PRO A 56 -2.42 9.62 15.71
CA PRO A 56 -2.28 8.25 15.21
C PRO A 56 -1.56 7.29 16.17
N GLU A 57 -1.11 7.76 17.34
CA GLU A 57 -0.54 6.90 18.38
C GLU A 57 -1.61 5.98 18.98
N LEU A 58 -1.28 4.70 19.13
CA LEU A 58 -2.12 3.75 19.86
C LEU A 58 -2.04 4.01 21.38
N PRO A 59 -3.05 3.63 22.18
CA PRO A 59 -2.84 3.47 23.61
C PRO A 59 -1.73 2.43 23.88
N PRO A 60 -1.16 2.36 25.10
CA PRO A 60 -0.18 1.33 25.46
C PRO A 60 -0.67 -0.04 25.01
N ALA A 61 0.16 -0.76 24.26
CA ALA A 61 -0.21 -2.03 23.65
C ALA A 61 0.85 -3.10 23.94
N PRO A 62 0.48 -4.40 23.94
CA PRO A 62 1.44 -5.48 24.13
C PRO A 62 2.55 -5.49 23.07
N GLU A 63 3.67 -6.15 23.35
CA GLU A 63 4.72 -6.41 22.36
C GLU A 63 4.16 -7.12 21.11
N GLN A 64 4.88 -7.06 19.99
CA GLN A 64 4.43 -7.61 18.69
C GLN A 64 3.06 -7.05 18.24
N THR A 65 2.76 -5.80 18.62
CA THR A 65 1.63 -5.05 18.07
C THR A 65 2.07 -4.27 16.85
N VAL A 66 1.25 -4.29 15.80
CA VAL A 66 1.38 -3.49 14.59
C VAL A 66 0.34 -2.38 14.66
N ASN A 67 0.75 -1.13 14.47
CA ASN A 67 -0.20 -0.03 14.28
C ASN A 67 -0.83 -0.17 12.89
N ALA A 68 -2.10 -0.55 12.86
CA ALA A 68 -2.85 -0.95 11.67
C ALA A 68 -3.91 0.09 11.26
N GLY A 69 -3.74 1.36 11.66
CA GLY A 69 -4.72 2.41 11.42
C GLY A 69 -4.99 2.71 9.94
N HIS A 70 -6.11 3.37 9.69
CA HIS A 70 -6.58 3.74 8.35
C HIS A 70 -6.16 5.17 7.98
N TRP A 71 -6.04 5.42 6.68
CA TRP A 71 -5.83 6.76 6.14
C TRP A 71 -6.57 6.92 4.83
N TYR A 72 -7.35 8.00 4.75
CA TYR A 72 -8.04 8.42 3.55
C TYR A 72 -7.80 9.90 3.31
N ASP A 73 -7.82 10.32 2.04
CA ASP A 73 -8.11 11.73 1.75
C ASP A 73 -9.56 11.99 2.13
N VAL A 74 -9.75 12.51 3.34
CA VAL A 74 -11.06 12.81 3.95
C VAL A 74 -11.91 13.68 3.02
N THR A 75 -11.31 14.65 2.33
CA THR A 75 -12.04 15.52 1.40
C THR A 75 -12.60 14.71 0.23
N VAL A 76 -11.79 13.83 -0.36
CA VAL A 76 -12.22 12.98 -1.49
C VAL A 76 -13.26 11.96 -1.03
N LEU A 77 -13.06 11.35 0.14
CA LEU A 77 -13.95 10.35 0.70
C LEU A 77 -15.35 10.92 0.95
N PHE A 78 -15.45 12.05 1.67
CA PHE A 78 -16.73 12.68 2.00
C PHE A 78 -17.41 13.36 0.81
N LEU A 79 -16.66 14.13 0.01
CA LEU A 79 -17.27 14.87 -1.10
C LEU A 79 -17.49 14.04 -2.36
N LYS A 80 -16.93 12.82 -2.41
CA LYS A 80 -16.89 11.95 -3.60
C LYS A 80 -16.41 12.73 -4.85
N LYS A 81 -15.43 13.61 -4.65
CA LYS A 81 -14.87 14.49 -5.67
C LYS A 81 -13.36 14.58 -5.51
N PHE A 82 -12.66 14.44 -6.63
CA PHE A 82 -11.24 14.76 -6.73
C PHE A 82 -11.07 15.95 -7.70
N PRO A 83 -11.09 17.21 -7.19
CA PRO A 83 -11.09 18.44 -7.98
C PRO A 83 -9.68 18.83 -8.49
N TYR A 84 -8.92 17.85 -8.96
CA TYR A 84 -7.58 18.08 -9.52
C TYR A 84 -7.59 19.18 -10.60
N PRO A 85 -6.66 20.17 -10.55
CA PRO A 85 -5.40 20.16 -9.80
C PRO A 85 -5.48 20.66 -8.35
N LEU A 86 -6.65 20.99 -7.81
CA LEU A 86 -6.79 21.43 -6.43
C LEU A 86 -7.08 20.23 -5.50
N GLY A 87 -6.43 20.20 -4.34
CA GLY A 87 -6.72 19.30 -3.23
C GLY A 87 -6.76 20.06 -1.91
N PHE A 88 -7.35 19.46 -0.89
CA PHE A 88 -7.47 20.06 0.44
C PHE A 88 -7.13 19.02 1.49
N ASP A 89 -6.25 19.39 2.41
CA ASP A 89 -6.01 18.62 3.61
C ASP A 89 -7.25 18.72 4.52
N GLY A 90 -8.00 17.63 4.64
CA GLY A 90 -9.27 17.61 5.39
C GLY A 90 -9.12 17.88 6.89
N ILE A 91 -7.90 17.75 7.43
CA ILE A 91 -7.60 17.99 8.85
C ILE A 91 -7.13 19.43 9.04
N SER A 92 -6.11 19.86 8.27
CA SER A 92 -5.52 21.19 8.47
C SER A 92 -6.19 22.31 7.66
N GLY A 93 -7.11 21.98 6.75
CA GLY A 93 -7.78 22.92 5.84
C GLY A 93 -6.86 23.52 4.76
N LYS A 94 -5.59 23.13 4.71
CA LYS A 94 -4.60 23.73 3.81
C LYS A 94 -4.84 23.28 2.36
N PRO A 95 -4.89 24.21 1.38
CA PRO A 95 -4.99 23.85 -0.02
C PRO A 95 -3.66 23.30 -0.55
N ALA A 96 -3.76 22.42 -1.53
CA ALA A 96 -2.64 21.79 -2.21
C ALA A 96 -2.85 21.86 -3.74
N PHE A 97 -1.85 22.34 -4.47
CA PHE A 97 -1.98 22.59 -5.91
C PHE A 97 -1.10 21.67 -6.76
N GLY A 98 -1.72 21.10 -7.79
CA GLY A 98 -1.11 20.15 -8.71
C GLY A 98 -0.73 18.83 -8.06
N ALA A 99 -0.19 17.92 -8.87
CA ALA A 99 0.27 16.61 -8.40
C ALA A 99 1.30 16.73 -7.27
N ASN A 100 2.26 17.65 -7.41
CA ASN A 100 3.32 17.82 -6.42
C ASN A 100 2.81 18.37 -5.09
N GLY A 101 1.89 19.35 -5.11
CA GLY A 101 1.31 19.91 -3.89
C GLY A 101 0.49 18.87 -3.14
N ILE A 102 -0.38 18.15 -3.84
CA ILE A 102 -1.22 17.10 -3.25
C ILE A 102 -0.33 15.98 -2.67
N ARG A 103 0.66 15.50 -3.44
CA ARG A 103 1.63 14.49 -2.96
C ARG A 103 2.35 14.94 -1.69
N LYS A 104 2.85 16.19 -1.64
CA LYS A 104 3.50 16.74 -0.43
C LYS A 104 2.54 16.79 0.77
N SER A 105 1.25 17.02 0.52
CA SER A 105 0.24 16.98 1.57
C SER A 105 0.07 15.56 2.13
N TYR A 106 -0.10 14.56 1.25
CA TYR A 106 -0.20 13.17 1.67
C TYR A 106 1.06 12.68 2.37
N ILE A 107 2.25 13.06 1.89
CA ILE A 107 3.53 12.77 2.56
C ILE A 107 3.53 13.30 4.00
N ARG A 108 3.09 14.53 4.26
CA ARG A 108 3.03 15.01 5.66
C ARG A 108 2.09 14.17 6.51
N GLN A 109 0.89 13.86 6.01
CA GLN A 109 -0.14 13.15 6.78
C GLN A 109 0.30 11.72 7.11
N LEU A 110 0.75 10.98 6.11
CA LEU A 110 1.28 9.62 6.32
C LEU A 110 2.59 9.62 7.13
N GLY A 111 3.36 10.72 7.09
CA GLY A 111 4.54 10.88 7.92
C GLY A 111 4.20 10.98 9.41
N ALA A 112 3.10 11.64 9.77
CA ALA A 112 2.64 11.66 11.15
C ALA A 112 2.24 10.26 11.64
N PHE A 113 1.57 9.48 10.79
CA PHE A 113 1.24 8.08 11.08
C PHE A 113 2.48 7.21 11.27
N GLN A 114 3.45 7.29 10.35
CA GLN A 114 4.71 6.57 10.43
C GLN A 114 5.51 6.94 11.68
N GLN A 115 5.60 8.23 12.01
CA GLN A 115 6.30 8.73 13.20
C GLN A 115 5.69 8.22 14.51
N ALA A 116 4.36 8.13 14.59
CA ALA A 116 3.67 7.57 15.76
C ALA A 116 4.07 6.10 15.99
N ALA A 117 4.06 5.28 14.95
CA ALA A 117 4.48 3.89 15.05
C ALA A 117 5.97 3.76 15.44
N VAL A 118 6.86 4.55 14.82
CA VAL A 118 8.30 4.56 15.16
C VAL A 118 8.53 4.96 16.62
N LYS A 119 7.86 6.01 17.10
CA LYS A 119 7.95 6.47 18.49
C LYS A 119 7.54 5.36 19.47
N GLN A 120 6.58 4.54 19.08
CA GLN A 120 6.07 3.42 19.89
C GLN A 120 6.80 2.10 19.62
N GLN A 121 7.84 2.10 18.78
CA GLN A 121 8.61 0.91 18.39
C GLN A 121 7.73 -0.21 17.79
N GLN A 122 6.72 0.18 17.00
CA GLN A 122 5.79 -0.72 16.34
C GLN A 122 5.97 -0.65 14.82
N PRO A 123 5.77 -1.77 14.09
CA PRO A 123 5.56 -1.70 12.65
C PRO A 123 4.29 -0.91 12.32
N ALA A 124 4.29 -0.24 11.18
CA ALA A 124 3.13 0.46 10.65
C ALA A 124 2.58 -0.28 9.42
N LEU A 125 1.31 -0.65 9.50
CA LEU A 125 0.51 -1.09 8.36
C LEU A 125 -0.59 -0.06 8.16
N LEU A 126 -0.68 0.48 6.96
CA LEU A 126 -1.86 1.25 6.58
C LEU A 126 -3.00 0.28 6.29
N GLY A 127 -3.81 -0.02 7.31
CA GLY A 127 -4.83 -1.09 7.31
C GLY A 127 -5.93 -0.87 6.27
N GLU A 128 -6.23 0.40 5.97
CA GLU A 128 -7.06 0.76 4.84
C GLU A 128 -6.62 2.10 4.25
N PHE A 129 -6.71 2.17 2.93
CA PHE A 129 -6.75 3.42 2.18
C PHE A 129 -7.46 3.18 0.86
N GLY A 130 -7.88 4.24 0.18
CA GLY A 130 -8.49 4.12 -1.14
C GLY A 130 -9.23 5.37 -1.54
N ILE A 131 -10.08 5.22 -2.56
CA ILE A 131 -10.96 6.27 -3.04
C ILE A 131 -12.33 5.68 -3.37
N PRO A 132 -13.42 6.47 -3.27
CA PRO A 132 -14.67 6.11 -3.90
C PRO A 132 -14.47 6.00 -5.42
N PHE A 133 -15.11 5.03 -6.06
CA PHE A 133 -15.15 4.86 -7.50
C PHE A 133 -16.33 5.59 -8.15
N ASP A 134 -17.33 5.96 -7.36
CA ASP A 134 -18.51 6.72 -7.78
C ASP A 134 -18.25 8.24 -7.84
N LEU A 135 -16.98 8.65 -7.94
CA LEU A 135 -16.58 10.05 -8.05
C LEU A 135 -17.40 10.80 -9.10
N ASP A 136 -17.79 12.01 -8.73
CA ASP A 136 -18.60 12.90 -9.55
C ASP A 136 -19.89 12.24 -10.09
N ASN A 137 -20.64 11.59 -9.19
CA ASN A 137 -21.88 10.90 -9.50
C ASN A 137 -21.70 9.79 -10.55
N GLY A 138 -20.63 8.99 -10.39
CA GLY A 138 -20.34 7.86 -11.26
C GLY A 138 -19.99 8.24 -12.70
N ARG A 139 -19.37 9.41 -12.94
CA ARG A 139 -19.04 9.86 -14.31
C ARG A 139 -18.21 8.82 -15.08
N ALA A 140 -17.30 8.13 -14.39
CA ALA A 140 -16.48 7.08 -14.97
C ALA A 140 -17.31 5.88 -15.47
N TYR A 141 -18.45 5.58 -14.85
CA TYR A 141 -19.29 4.43 -15.21
C TYR A 141 -19.90 4.61 -16.59
N LYS A 142 -20.45 5.81 -16.82
CA LYS A 142 -20.99 6.21 -18.13
C LYS A 142 -19.90 6.16 -19.20
N ALA A 143 -18.73 6.72 -18.92
CA ALA A 143 -17.59 6.69 -19.84
C ALA A 143 -17.12 5.26 -20.15
N ALA A 144 -17.07 4.38 -19.16
CA ALA A 144 -16.67 2.98 -19.32
C ALA A 144 -17.72 2.16 -20.11
N ALA A 145 -19.01 2.41 -19.89
CA ALA A 145 -20.10 1.77 -20.62
C ALA A 145 -20.06 2.07 -22.14
N HIS A 146 -19.60 3.25 -22.53
CA HIS A 146 -19.35 3.62 -23.93
C HIS A 146 -18.05 3.01 -24.52
N LYS A 147 -17.52 1.94 -23.90
CA LYS A 147 -16.32 1.19 -24.33
C LYS A 147 -15.11 2.10 -24.58
N GLN A 148 -14.90 3.11 -23.74
CA GLN A 148 -13.66 3.88 -23.80
C GLN A 148 -12.46 2.95 -23.56
N LYS A 149 -11.69 2.72 -24.62
CA LYS A 149 -10.51 1.87 -24.60
C LYS A 149 -9.47 2.38 -23.60
N ASP A 150 -8.72 1.45 -23.02
CA ASP A 150 -7.44 1.67 -22.33
C ASP A 150 -7.53 2.44 -21.00
N GLY A 151 -8.58 2.21 -20.20
CA GLY A 151 -8.67 2.74 -18.83
C GLY A 151 -8.86 4.26 -18.72
N ARG A 152 -9.11 4.97 -19.84
CA ARG A 152 -9.29 6.43 -19.87
C ARG A 152 -10.43 6.93 -18.99
N ALA A 153 -11.52 6.16 -18.88
CA ALA A 153 -12.65 6.45 -17.99
C ALA A 153 -12.20 6.62 -16.53
N TRP A 154 -11.16 5.87 -16.13
CA TRP A 154 -10.65 5.80 -14.76
C TRP A 154 -9.43 6.70 -14.51
N ARG A 155 -9.05 7.58 -15.45
CA ARG A 155 -7.84 8.42 -15.32
C ARG A 155 -7.81 9.28 -14.05
N LYS A 156 -8.98 9.74 -13.60
CA LYS A 156 -9.11 10.52 -12.35
C LYS A 156 -8.76 9.65 -11.14
N HIS A 157 -9.36 8.46 -11.07
CA HIS A 157 -9.13 7.45 -10.04
C HIS A 157 -7.67 7.00 -10.00
N SER A 158 -7.11 6.64 -11.17
CA SER A 158 -5.71 6.24 -11.27
C SER A 158 -4.76 7.34 -10.78
N ARG A 159 -5.10 8.61 -11.02
CA ARG A 159 -4.29 9.73 -10.53
C ARG A 159 -4.36 9.87 -9.01
N ALA A 160 -5.56 9.79 -8.44
CA ALA A 160 -5.73 9.91 -6.99
C ALA A 160 -4.99 8.77 -6.27
N LEU A 161 -5.22 7.52 -6.68
CA LEU A 161 -4.50 6.35 -6.13
C LEU A 161 -2.99 6.47 -6.32
N GLY A 162 -2.53 6.86 -7.51
CA GLY A 162 -1.10 7.03 -7.76
C GLY A 162 -0.43 8.05 -6.83
N LEU A 163 -1.11 9.17 -6.53
CA LEU A 163 -0.61 10.16 -5.58
C LEU A 163 -0.54 9.63 -4.14
N MET A 164 -1.48 8.77 -3.74
CA MET A 164 -1.46 8.10 -2.44
C MET A 164 -0.27 7.12 -2.36
N TYR A 165 -0.11 6.27 -3.37
CA TYR A 165 1.02 5.33 -3.45
C TYR A 165 2.38 6.05 -3.48
N ASP A 166 2.49 7.18 -4.18
CA ASP A 166 3.71 7.98 -4.21
C ASP A 166 4.11 8.57 -2.83
N ALA A 167 3.15 8.66 -1.89
CA ALA A 167 3.36 9.07 -0.51
C ALA A 167 3.57 7.88 0.44
N ILE A 168 2.90 6.75 0.18
CA ILE A 168 3.13 5.47 0.88
C ILE A 168 4.57 4.99 0.65
N ASP A 169 5.02 4.98 -0.61
CA ASP A 169 6.40 4.63 -1.00
C ASP A 169 7.43 5.54 -0.31
N HIS A 170 7.12 6.83 -0.18
CA HIS A 170 8.04 7.79 0.44
C HIS A 170 8.35 7.44 1.90
N HIS A 171 7.39 6.84 2.61
CA HIS A 171 7.53 6.40 3.99
C HIS A 171 7.80 4.91 4.14
N LEU A 172 7.92 4.17 3.04
CA LEU A 172 8.08 2.71 3.01
C LEU A 172 7.00 1.97 3.83
N LEU A 173 5.78 2.52 3.84
CA LEU A 173 4.67 1.95 4.59
C LEU A 173 4.13 0.71 3.88
N HIS A 174 3.83 -0.35 4.65
CA HIS A 174 2.94 -1.39 4.16
C HIS A 174 1.52 -0.83 4.05
N SER A 175 0.74 -1.31 3.09
CA SER A 175 -0.62 -0.81 2.90
C SER A 175 -1.56 -1.86 2.31
N THR A 176 -2.85 -1.70 2.62
CA THR A 176 -3.94 -2.53 2.12
C THR A 176 -5.01 -1.63 1.47
N LEU A 177 -5.13 -1.74 0.15
CA LEU A 177 -6.07 -0.95 -0.64
C LEU A 177 -7.50 -1.48 -0.44
N TRP A 178 -8.37 -0.64 0.11
CA TRP A 178 -9.79 -0.90 0.27
C TRP A 178 -10.52 -0.62 -1.05
N ASN A 179 -11.18 -1.60 -1.67
CA ASN A 179 -11.20 -3.04 -1.37
C ASN A 179 -11.30 -3.87 -2.66
N TYR A 180 -11.49 -5.18 -2.56
CA TYR A 180 -11.91 -6.02 -3.67
C TYR A 180 -13.25 -6.68 -3.32
N THR A 181 -14.29 -6.38 -4.09
CA THR A 181 -15.62 -6.98 -3.88
C THR A 181 -16.13 -7.62 -5.16
N ALA A 182 -16.19 -8.96 -5.18
CA ALA A 182 -16.56 -9.74 -6.35
C ALA A 182 -17.99 -9.47 -6.87
N SER A 183 -18.89 -9.02 -6.00
CA SER A 183 -20.28 -8.65 -6.33
C SER A 183 -20.46 -7.20 -6.78
N ASN A 184 -19.40 -6.38 -6.77
CA ASN A 184 -19.50 -4.95 -7.06
C ASN A 184 -20.05 -4.67 -8.46
N ARG A 185 -20.85 -3.60 -8.57
CA ARG A 185 -21.43 -3.08 -9.83
C ARG A 185 -21.03 -1.62 -10.06
N ASN A 186 -20.96 -1.21 -11.32
CA ASN A 186 -20.81 0.21 -11.70
C ASN A 186 -22.17 0.94 -11.64
N ASP A 187 -22.83 0.87 -10.49
CA ASP A 187 -24.09 1.54 -10.19
C ASP A 187 -23.97 2.12 -8.78
N ALA A 188 -24.00 3.45 -8.65
CA ALA A 188 -23.81 4.13 -7.37
C ALA A 188 -24.90 3.82 -6.31
N ARG A 189 -26.01 3.18 -6.70
CA ARG A 189 -27.05 2.71 -5.77
C ARG A 189 -26.71 1.33 -5.18
N ILE A 190 -25.79 0.61 -5.80
CA ILE A 190 -25.36 -0.74 -5.41
C ILE A 190 -23.94 -0.68 -4.87
N GLY A 191 -23.02 -0.13 -5.66
CA GLY A 191 -21.59 -0.03 -5.35
C GLY A 191 -20.98 -1.38 -5.05
N ASP A 192 -20.26 -1.46 -3.93
CA ASP A 192 -19.69 -2.70 -3.41
C ASP A 192 -20.67 -3.50 -2.54
N GLY A 193 -21.89 -2.99 -2.31
CA GLY A 193 -22.92 -3.66 -1.52
C GLY A 193 -22.76 -3.46 -0.01
N TRP A 194 -21.83 -2.61 0.43
CA TRP A 194 -21.61 -2.26 1.82
C TRP A 194 -21.88 -0.77 2.04
N ASN A 195 -22.78 -0.42 2.98
CA ASN A 195 -23.04 0.98 3.39
C ASN A 195 -23.29 2.01 2.27
N GLN A 196 -23.75 1.60 1.08
CA GLN A 196 -23.85 2.47 -0.11
C GLN A 196 -22.51 3.10 -0.53
N GLU A 197 -21.42 2.44 -0.17
CA GLU A 197 -20.07 2.76 -0.59
C GLU A 197 -19.74 2.07 -1.92
N ASP A 198 -18.66 2.53 -2.54
CA ASP A 198 -18.17 1.99 -3.80
C ASP A 198 -16.66 2.18 -3.86
N LEU A 199 -15.89 1.45 -3.05
CA LEU A 199 -14.42 1.56 -3.02
C LEU A 199 -13.70 0.44 -3.78
N SER A 200 -14.44 -0.54 -4.29
CA SER A 200 -13.83 -1.74 -4.89
C SER A 200 -12.92 -1.44 -6.08
N ILE A 201 -11.75 -2.05 -6.15
CA ILE A 201 -10.89 -1.98 -7.34
C ILE A 201 -11.42 -2.82 -8.50
N TYR A 202 -12.53 -3.52 -8.31
CA TYR A 202 -13.13 -4.44 -9.28
C TYR A 202 -14.63 -4.16 -9.46
N SER A 203 -15.13 -4.43 -10.66
CA SER A 203 -16.56 -4.46 -10.97
C SER A 203 -16.86 -5.50 -12.05
N ALA A 204 -17.93 -6.27 -11.87
CA ALA A 204 -18.39 -7.22 -12.89
C ALA A 204 -18.72 -6.54 -14.23
N ASP A 205 -19.16 -5.27 -14.18
CA ASP A 205 -19.48 -4.47 -15.36
C ASP A 205 -18.23 -4.00 -16.14
N GLN A 206 -17.03 -4.29 -15.65
CA GLN A 206 -15.76 -4.03 -16.35
C GLN A 206 -15.18 -5.28 -17.00
N LYS A 207 -15.87 -6.42 -16.91
CA LYS A 207 -15.43 -7.61 -17.63
C LYS A 207 -15.56 -7.39 -19.14
N HIS A 208 -14.50 -7.75 -19.85
CA HIS A 208 -14.47 -7.79 -21.31
C HIS A 208 -14.21 -9.24 -21.76
N GLY A 209 -14.85 -9.66 -22.86
CA GLY A 209 -14.90 -11.06 -23.31
C GLY A 209 -16.32 -11.60 -23.29
N VAL A 210 -16.77 -12.14 -24.42
CA VAL A 210 -18.17 -12.48 -24.70
C VAL A 210 -18.48 -13.85 -24.11
N PHE A 211 -19.48 -13.95 -23.23
CA PHE A 211 -20.24 -15.20 -23.13
C PHE A 211 -20.90 -15.43 -24.50
N GLY A 212 -20.38 -16.36 -25.31
CA GLY A 212 -20.99 -16.75 -26.58
C GLY A 212 -20.23 -16.45 -27.88
N SER A 213 -18.97 -16.00 -27.86
CA SER A 213 -18.11 -16.05 -29.07
C SER A 213 -17.15 -17.23 -28.97
N ASN A 214 -16.99 -18.01 -30.04
CA ASN A 214 -16.03 -19.12 -30.13
C ASN A 214 -14.53 -18.69 -30.04
N ALA A 215 -14.25 -17.43 -29.74
CA ALA A 215 -12.93 -16.99 -29.28
C ALA A 215 -12.87 -17.21 -27.77
N GLY A 216 -12.04 -18.17 -27.34
CA GLY A 216 -11.95 -18.62 -25.96
C GLY A 216 -11.90 -17.50 -24.93
N VAL A 217 -12.44 -17.77 -23.74
CA VAL A 217 -12.40 -16.88 -22.59
C VAL A 217 -10.93 -16.57 -22.28
N SER A 218 -10.47 -15.37 -22.61
CA SER A 218 -9.17 -14.90 -22.14
C SER A 218 -9.31 -14.61 -20.65
N PHE A 219 -8.96 -15.58 -19.81
CA PHE A 219 -8.78 -15.38 -18.37
C PHE A 219 -7.57 -14.46 -18.16
N HIS A 220 -7.82 -13.16 -18.05
CA HIS A 220 -6.81 -12.19 -17.67
C HIS A 220 -7.07 -11.78 -16.21
N PRO A 221 -6.08 -11.79 -15.29
CA PRO A 221 -6.30 -11.47 -13.88
C PRO A 221 -6.87 -10.05 -13.67
N ASP A 222 -6.48 -9.11 -14.54
CA ASP A 222 -7.01 -7.75 -14.54
C ASP A 222 -8.45 -7.60 -15.08
N ASN A 223 -9.09 -8.68 -15.54
CA ASN A 223 -10.43 -8.60 -16.15
C ASN A 223 -11.49 -8.22 -15.10
N GLY A 224 -12.16 -7.08 -15.31
CA GLY A 224 -13.05 -6.48 -14.31
C GLY A 224 -12.38 -5.43 -13.42
N GLY A 225 -11.08 -5.21 -13.56
CA GLY A 225 -10.35 -4.19 -12.81
C GLY A 225 -10.78 -2.76 -13.16
N ARG A 226 -10.81 -1.89 -12.15
CA ARG A 226 -11.06 -0.45 -12.23
C ARG A 226 -9.79 0.30 -11.85
N ALA A 227 -9.42 1.33 -12.62
CA ALA A 227 -8.28 2.20 -12.32
C ALA A 227 -6.91 1.48 -12.08
N LEU A 228 -6.69 0.31 -12.68
CA LEU A 228 -5.49 -0.53 -12.49
C LEU A 228 -4.18 0.25 -12.55
N SER A 229 -4.03 1.18 -13.50
CA SER A 229 -2.81 2.00 -13.64
C SER A 229 -2.50 2.90 -12.44
N GLY A 230 -3.41 3.04 -11.49
CA GLY A 230 -3.21 3.78 -10.23
C GLY A 230 -2.55 2.96 -9.13
N PHE A 231 -2.57 1.63 -9.20
CA PHE A 231 -2.09 0.75 -8.13
C PHE A 231 -1.31 -0.49 -8.60
N VAL A 232 -1.52 -0.96 -9.83
CA VAL A 232 -0.68 -2.01 -10.44
C VAL A 232 0.66 -1.39 -10.84
N ARG A 233 1.67 -1.59 -10.00
CA ARG A 233 3.00 -0.98 -10.11
C ARG A 233 4.09 -1.91 -9.55
N PRO A 234 5.35 -1.77 -9.99
CA PRO A 234 6.44 -2.52 -9.40
C PRO A 234 6.71 -2.08 -7.96
N TYR A 235 7.14 -3.02 -7.12
CA TYR A 235 7.53 -2.76 -5.73
C TYR A 235 8.46 -3.85 -5.20
N VAL A 236 9.24 -3.53 -4.18
CA VAL A 236 10.02 -4.51 -3.43
C VAL A 236 9.08 -5.30 -2.53
N ARG A 237 8.86 -6.59 -2.85
CA ARG A 237 8.08 -7.52 -2.02
C ARG A 237 8.87 -7.96 -0.79
N ARG A 238 10.17 -8.16 -0.98
CA ARG A 238 11.12 -8.57 0.05
C ARG A 238 12.48 -7.97 -0.24
N ALA A 239 13.14 -7.42 0.76
CA ALA A 239 14.51 -6.93 0.64
C ALA A 239 15.49 -7.91 1.29
N GLN A 240 16.62 -8.17 0.63
CA GLN A 240 17.77 -8.83 1.27
C GLN A 240 18.54 -7.80 2.12
N GLY A 241 17.94 -7.42 3.25
CA GLY A 241 18.43 -6.35 4.12
C GLY A 241 17.34 -5.31 4.42
N THR A 242 17.73 -4.06 4.62
CA THR A 242 16.81 -2.98 4.99
C THR A 242 16.50 -2.11 3.77
N LEU A 243 15.23 -2.00 3.40
CA LEU A 243 14.79 -1.08 2.36
C LEU A 243 14.97 0.37 2.85
N LEU A 244 15.71 1.18 2.10
CA LEU A 244 16.04 2.56 2.43
C LEU A 244 15.20 3.56 1.64
N SER A 245 14.87 3.24 0.39
CA SER A 245 13.98 4.04 -0.44
C SER A 245 13.30 3.20 -1.52
N MET A 246 12.13 3.65 -1.96
CA MET A 246 11.38 3.07 -3.06
C MET A 246 10.62 4.18 -3.78
N GLN A 247 10.60 4.14 -5.11
CA GLN A 247 9.82 5.07 -5.91
C GLN A 247 9.44 4.47 -7.25
N TYR A 248 8.21 4.73 -7.70
CA TYR A 248 7.79 4.43 -9.07
C TYR A 248 7.23 5.67 -9.77
N ASN A 249 7.81 6.01 -10.93
CA ASN A 249 7.29 7.05 -11.81
C ASN A 249 6.37 6.44 -12.87
N SER A 250 5.06 6.53 -12.68
CA SER A 250 4.07 5.95 -13.60
C SER A 250 4.12 6.51 -15.03
N LYS A 251 4.53 7.78 -15.21
CA LYS A 251 4.62 8.40 -16.55
C LYS A 251 5.81 7.85 -17.35
N LYS A 252 6.96 7.71 -16.70
CA LYS A 252 8.18 7.16 -17.31
C LYS A 252 8.23 5.62 -17.24
N ARG A 253 7.36 5.02 -16.42
CA ARG A 253 7.37 3.60 -16.04
C ARG A 253 8.73 3.18 -15.45
N THR A 254 9.38 4.07 -14.71
CA THR A 254 10.67 3.82 -14.06
C THR A 254 10.48 3.53 -12.58
N PHE A 255 11.12 2.47 -12.09
CA PHE A 255 11.11 2.06 -10.69
C PHE A 255 12.52 2.11 -10.13
N GLU A 256 12.68 2.69 -8.95
CA GLU A 256 13.95 2.86 -8.26
C GLU A 256 13.79 2.38 -6.80
N ALA A 257 14.80 1.66 -6.31
CA ALA A 257 14.86 1.26 -4.91
C ALA A 257 16.30 1.25 -4.41
N GLU A 258 16.48 1.53 -3.12
CA GLU A 258 17.76 1.46 -2.43
C GLU A 258 17.64 0.54 -1.21
N ILE A 259 18.58 -0.38 -1.04
CA ILE A 259 18.58 -1.39 0.03
C ILE A 259 19.95 -1.40 0.71
N ALA A 260 19.98 -1.28 2.04
CA ALA A 260 21.16 -1.62 2.84
C ALA A 260 21.26 -3.15 2.94
N VAL A 261 22.16 -3.74 2.18
CA VAL A 261 22.26 -5.19 2.01
C VAL A 261 22.77 -5.87 3.28
N ARG A 262 22.15 -7.01 3.60
CA ARG A 262 22.65 -7.97 4.60
C ARG A 262 22.98 -9.29 3.91
N THR A 263 24.23 -9.75 4.03
CA THR A 263 24.72 -10.97 3.35
C THR A 263 24.68 -12.21 4.22
N ASN A 264 24.44 -12.07 5.52
CA ASN A 264 24.18 -13.16 6.45
C ASN A 264 22.69 -13.58 6.47
N THR A 265 21.94 -13.25 5.41
CA THR A 265 20.58 -13.76 5.25
C THR A 265 20.66 -15.25 4.90
N ASP A 266 19.64 -16.05 5.24
CA ASP A 266 19.56 -17.49 4.95
C ASP A 266 19.42 -17.81 3.44
N GLY A 267 20.20 -17.14 2.57
CA GLY A 267 20.18 -17.27 1.12
C GLY A 267 18.98 -16.63 0.43
N HIS A 268 18.17 -15.84 1.13
CA HIS A 268 16.97 -15.24 0.55
C HIS A 268 17.26 -13.99 -0.30
N PRO A 269 16.70 -13.90 -1.52
CA PRO A 269 16.93 -12.78 -2.42
C PRO A 269 16.12 -11.54 -2.05
N THR A 270 16.50 -10.41 -2.64
CA THR A 270 15.57 -9.31 -2.87
C THR A 270 14.56 -9.74 -3.93
N GLU A 271 13.27 -9.64 -3.64
CA GLU A 271 12.16 -9.97 -4.53
C GLU A 271 11.45 -8.69 -4.96
N ILE A 272 11.40 -8.44 -6.27
CA ILE A 272 10.71 -7.28 -6.84
C ILE A 272 9.60 -7.77 -7.75
N PHE A 273 8.37 -7.32 -7.47
CA PHE A 273 7.26 -7.52 -8.39
C PHE A 273 7.39 -6.59 -9.59
N VAL A 274 7.29 -7.13 -10.81
CA VAL A 274 7.38 -6.38 -12.07
C VAL A 274 6.14 -6.66 -12.91
N PRO A 275 5.11 -5.79 -12.88
CA PRO A 275 3.83 -6.09 -13.52
C PRO A 275 3.92 -6.09 -15.05
N ALA A 276 3.45 -7.19 -15.67
CA ALA A 276 3.34 -7.35 -17.11
C ALA A 276 2.53 -6.21 -17.77
N GLN A 277 1.47 -5.72 -17.11
CA GLN A 277 0.63 -4.63 -17.62
C GLN A 277 1.43 -3.32 -17.83
N VAL A 278 2.44 -3.07 -17.00
CA VAL A 278 3.27 -1.85 -17.07
C VAL A 278 4.37 -2.00 -18.12
N TYR A 279 5.05 -3.15 -18.12
CA TYR A 279 6.27 -3.38 -18.91
C TYR A 279 6.04 -4.19 -20.19
N LYS A 280 4.84 -4.70 -20.44
CA LYS A 280 4.52 -5.58 -21.58
C LYS A 280 5.51 -6.74 -21.73
N ASN A 281 5.89 -7.35 -20.60
CA ASN A 281 6.89 -8.42 -20.50
C ASN A 281 8.29 -8.07 -21.03
N SER A 282 8.61 -6.77 -21.15
CA SER A 282 9.88 -6.31 -21.71
C SER A 282 10.39 -5.09 -20.92
N TYR A 283 11.48 -5.30 -20.18
CA TYR A 283 12.09 -4.30 -19.31
C TYR A 283 13.60 -4.52 -19.21
N ARG A 284 14.31 -3.48 -18.80
CA ARG A 284 15.73 -3.56 -18.44
C ARG A 284 15.87 -3.17 -16.98
N TYR A 285 16.77 -3.86 -16.29
CA TYR A 285 17.16 -3.53 -14.93
C TYR A 285 18.66 -3.18 -14.87
N GLN A 286 19.03 -2.36 -13.91
CA GLN A 286 20.40 -2.04 -13.55
C GLN A 286 20.53 -2.17 -12.04
N VAL A 287 21.60 -2.81 -11.58
CA VAL A 287 21.93 -2.97 -10.16
C VAL A 287 23.31 -2.40 -9.94
N TRP A 288 23.44 -1.47 -9.00
CA TRP A 288 24.72 -0.96 -8.53
C TRP A 288 24.95 -1.45 -7.13
N LEU A 289 26.15 -1.98 -6.88
CA LEU A 289 26.59 -2.51 -5.60
C LEU A 289 27.87 -1.79 -5.15
N PRO A 290 28.16 -1.80 -3.83
CA PRO A 290 29.46 -1.38 -3.34
C PRO A 290 30.56 -2.37 -3.75
N VAL A 291 31.81 -1.92 -3.70
CA VAL A 291 32.99 -2.75 -3.96
C VAL A 291 33.03 -3.94 -2.99
N GLY A 292 33.43 -5.12 -3.48
CA GLY A 292 33.49 -6.35 -2.68
C GLY A 292 32.17 -7.11 -2.59
N TYR A 293 31.16 -6.73 -3.37
CA TYR A 293 29.89 -7.46 -3.50
C TYR A 293 29.62 -7.80 -4.96
N ALA A 294 28.97 -8.95 -5.17
CA ALA A 294 28.48 -9.39 -6.47
C ALA A 294 26.98 -9.69 -6.38
N TYR A 295 26.29 -9.64 -7.52
CA TYR A 295 24.90 -10.10 -7.60
C TYR A 295 24.71 -11.13 -8.70
N THR A 296 23.71 -11.98 -8.49
CA THR A 296 23.05 -12.73 -9.56
C THR A 296 21.59 -12.34 -9.60
N ALA A 297 21.01 -12.25 -10.79
CA ALA A 297 19.62 -11.87 -10.97
C ALA A 297 18.88 -12.90 -11.82
N VAL A 298 17.68 -13.27 -11.39
CA VAL A 298 16.83 -14.24 -12.07
C VAL A 298 15.44 -13.65 -12.24
N CYS A 299 14.96 -13.60 -13.48
CA CYS A 299 13.57 -13.29 -13.77
C CYS A 299 12.76 -14.57 -13.68
N ARG A 300 11.80 -14.65 -12.75
CA ARG A 300 10.85 -15.76 -12.67
C ARG A 300 9.46 -15.29 -13.06
N SER A 301 8.79 -16.08 -13.88
CA SER A 301 7.35 -15.95 -14.11
C SER A 301 6.62 -16.90 -13.18
N LEU A 302 5.77 -16.37 -12.30
CA LEU A 302 4.83 -17.17 -11.52
C LEU A 302 3.57 -17.36 -12.36
N SER A 303 3.28 -18.62 -12.70
CA SER A 303 2.04 -19.02 -13.37
C SER A 303 1.12 -19.62 -12.32
N LEU A 304 0.07 -18.90 -11.94
CA LEU A 304 -1.00 -19.40 -11.06
C LEU A 304 -2.07 -20.17 -11.87
N GLN A 305 -2.14 -19.94 -13.19
CA GLN A 305 -2.91 -20.63 -14.24
C GLN A 305 -2.19 -20.42 -15.60
N PRO A 306 -2.53 -21.13 -16.71
CA PRO A 306 -1.82 -21.04 -18.00
C PRO A 306 -1.69 -19.65 -18.65
N HIS A 307 -2.24 -18.59 -18.05
CA HIS A 307 -2.20 -17.22 -18.54
C HIS A 307 -1.71 -16.18 -17.51
N ASP A 308 -1.24 -16.63 -16.35
CA ASP A 308 -0.71 -15.73 -15.31
C ASP A 308 0.80 -15.59 -15.45
N VAL A 309 1.26 -14.34 -15.49
CA VAL A 309 2.70 -14.03 -15.50
C VAL A 309 2.91 -12.92 -14.48
N GLU A 310 2.84 -13.25 -13.19
CA GLU A 310 3.53 -12.39 -12.22
C GLU A 310 5.03 -12.52 -12.51
N ALA A 311 5.67 -11.47 -13.00
CA ALA A 311 7.11 -11.49 -13.17
C ALA A 311 7.76 -10.99 -11.86
N LEU A 312 8.61 -11.84 -11.28
CA LEU A 312 9.48 -11.51 -10.17
C LEU A 312 10.90 -11.33 -10.68
N LEU A 313 11.52 -10.21 -10.34
CA LEU A 313 12.97 -10.05 -10.43
C LEU A 313 13.57 -10.42 -9.07
N LEU A 314 14.31 -11.52 -9.03
CA LEU A 314 15.02 -11.99 -7.85
C LEU A 314 16.48 -11.56 -7.95
N ILE A 315 16.98 -10.83 -6.96
CA ILE A 315 18.38 -10.37 -6.89
C ILE A 315 19.01 -10.97 -5.65
N TYR A 316 20.00 -11.84 -5.85
CA TYR A 316 20.82 -12.43 -4.80
C TYR A 316 22.12 -11.65 -4.72
N VAL A 317 22.45 -11.13 -3.54
CA VAL A 317 23.71 -10.42 -3.30
C VAL A 317 24.59 -11.26 -2.39
N THR A 318 25.86 -11.44 -2.78
CA THR A 318 26.88 -12.16 -2.01
C THR A 318 28.11 -11.27 -1.83
N ARG A 319 28.90 -11.53 -0.79
CA ARG A 319 30.24 -10.97 -0.66
C ARG A 319 31.15 -11.63 -1.70
N ASP A 320 32.03 -10.86 -2.32
CA ASP A 320 33.06 -11.40 -3.22
C ASP A 320 34.30 -11.73 -2.39
N ASP A 321 34.52 -13.01 -2.13
CA ASP A 321 35.61 -13.50 -1.28
C ASP A 321 37.01 -13.25 -1.89
N ASN A 322 37.09 -12.87 -3.17
CA ASN A 322 38.35 -12.51 -3.84
C ASN A 322 38.83 -11.09 -3.46
N TYR A 323 37.95 -10.26 -2.89
CA TYR A 323 38.25 -8.90 -2.45
C TYR A 323 38.58 -8.87 -0.95
N GLY A 324 39.68 -9.53 -0.55
CA GLY A 324 40.39 -9.36 0.72
C GLY A 324 39.56 -9.48 2.02
N ALA A 325 39.88 -10.46 2.86
CA ALA A 325 39.30 -10.59 4.19
C ALA A 325 39.57 -9.34 5.06
N ALA A 326 38.62 -8.41 5.16
CA ALA A 326 38.64 -7.34 6.15
C ALA A 326 37.22 -6.85 6.45
N THR A 327 36.59 -7.48 7.44
CA THR A 327 35.92 -6.89 8.60
C THR A 327 34.86 -7.89 9.07
N THR A 328 35.05 -8.38 10.29
CA THR A 328 34.09 -9.17 11.05
C THR A 328 32.81 -8.34 11.26
N ASP A 329 31.66 -8.98 11.11
CA ASP A 329 30.30 -8.40 11.17
C ASP A 329 29.88 -7.82 12.54
N ALA A 330 30.82 -7.38 13.37
CA ALA A 330 30.57 -6.88 14.71
C ALA A 330 30.29 -5.35 14.80
N ASP A 331 30.51 -4.59 13.72
CA ASP A 331 30.25 -3.13 13.71
C ASP A 331 29.03 -2.78 12.84
N ASP A 332 27.87 -2.76 13.47
CA ASP A 332 26.56 -2.36 12.92
C ASP A 332 26.44 -0.83 12.69
N GLN A 333 27.57 -0.10 12.65
CA GLN A 333 27.61 1.37 12.61
C GLN A 333 27.84 1.97 11.21
N HIS A 334 28.16 1.18 10.17
CA HIS A 334 28.39 1.68 8.81
C HIS A 334 27.37 1.13 7.79
N ALA A 335 26.07 1.39 8.01
CA ALA A 335 25.01 1.16 7.02
C ALA A 335 25.23 1.93 5.68
N ALA A 336 26.14 2.91 5.66
CA ALA A 336 26.48 3.68 4.46
C ALA A 336 27.19 2.85 3.38
N ASP A 337 27.94 1.81 3.75
CA ASP A 337 28.89 1.15 2.83
C ASP A 337 28.30 -0.08 2.12
N ARG A 338 27.04 -0.46 2.40
CA ARG A 338 26.38 -1.67 1.88
C ARG A 338 25.15 -1.37 1.02
N ARG A 339 25.12 -0.24 0.33
CA ARG A 339 23.94 0.24 -0.42
C ARG A 339 23.86 -0.37 -1.81
N MET A 340 22.84 -1.17 -2.04
CA MET A 340 22.43 -1.62 -3.36
C MET A 340 21.40 -0.64 -3.94
N GLN A 341 21.64 -0.17 -5.16
CA GLN A 341 20.67 0.62 -5.92
C GLN A 341 20.13 -0.21 -7.09
N ILE A 342 18.82 -0.14 -7.31
CA ILE A 342 18.13 -0.86 -8.37
C ILE A 342 17.34 0.14 -9.21
N LEU A 343 17.46 0.05 -10.53
CA LEU A 343 16.63 0.78 -11.50
C LEU A 343 15.98 -0.20 -12.47
N ILE A 344 14.66 -0.12 -12.63
CA ILE A 344 13.90 -0.85 -13.65
C ILE A 344 13.21 0.16 -14.58
N ARG A 345 13.30 -0.08 -15.90
CA ARG A 345 12.71 0.78 -16.93
C ARG A 345 12.20 -0.04 -18.12
N PRO A 346 11.28 0.49 -18.94
CA PRO A 346 10.85 -0.17 -20.16
C PRO A 346 12.03 -0.40 -21.11
N GLU A 347 11.95 -1.47 -21.88
CA GLU A 347 12.79 -1.61 -23.07
C GLU A 347 12.40 -0.52 -24.09
N LYS A 348 13.40 0.04 -24.79
CA LYS A 348 13.19 1.13 -25.74
C LYS A 348 12.37 0.70 -26.94
#